data_AF-A0ABD3LZT2-F1
#
_entry.id   AF-A0ABD3LZT2-F1
#
_cell.length_a   1.000
_cell.length_b   1.000
_cell.length_c   1.000
_cell.angle_alpha   90.00
_cell.angle_beta   90.00
_cell.angle_gamma   90.00
#
_symmetry.space_group_name_H-M   'P 1'
#
loop_
_entity.id
_entity.type
_entity.pdbx_description
1 polymer ?
#
loop_
_entity_poly.entity_id
_entity_poly.type
_entity_poly.pdbx_seq_one_letter_code
_entity_poly.pdbx_strand_id
1 'polypeptide(L)'
;MHFTNFLRLLILSFYITAATATSSLNSYTRASTQRRSQHSLPSPFLAFAASPPPPPPATWRTFLDSILPSLDNIIPSNKNNNIEDISSSQQRIELKRELVNACLSYYGRNSPSIRSQIESSIDKLTPYNPTLNSATSPLLQRKWVVLWTSEKEINFFLENGISSDIIQTLSDGEILENYIPFVKIGGGNGGFGVTGRISVDDETMTEDEEGKSSLIRTKFKFEKANLNLGRWGTYNFPPVGEGWFDTIYLDEDLRIDTNSRNDILICRAE
;
A
#
# COMPACT_ATOMS: atom_id res chain seq x y z
N MET A 1 26.84 -14.56 -6.81
CA MET A 1 25.99 -14.69 -8.02
C MET A 1 24.51 -14.33 -7.80
N HIS A 2 24.11 -13.73 -6.66
CA HIS A 2 22.70 -13.43 -6.35
C HIS A 2 22.26 -11.97 -6.61
N PHE A 3 23.20 -11.02 -6.74
CA PHE A 3 22.90 -9.60 -6.95
C PHE A 3 22.31 -9.30 -8.35
N THR A 4 22.71 -10.07 -9.36
CA THR A 4 22.18 -9.96 -10.73
C THR A 4 20.73 -10.46 -10.85
N ASN A 5 20.32 -11.40 -9.99
CA ASN A 5 18.93 -11.86 -9.94
C ASN A 5 18.03 -10.89 -9.15
N PHE A 6 18.56 -10.24 -8.10
CA PHE A 6 17.88 -9.17 -7.37
C PHE A 6 17.60 -7.95 -8.27
N LEU A 7 18.61 -7.50 -9.02
CA LEU A 7 18.45 -6.39 -9.97
C LEU A 7 17.55 -6.78 -11.15
N ARG A 8 17.59 -8.05 -11.60
CA ARG A 8 16.65 -8.55 -12.61
C ARG A 8 15.23 -8.70 -12.10
N LEU A 9 14.98 -9.02 -10.83
CA LEU A 9 13.62 -9.06 -10.26
C LEU A 9 13.03 -7.66 -10.10
N LEU A 10 13.83 -6.69 -9.61
CA LEU A 10 13.45 -5.28 -9.58
C LEU A 10 13.20 -4.73 -10.98
N ILE A 11 14.08 -5.02 -11.94
CA ILE A 11 13.93 -4.58 -13.32
C ILE A 11 12.76 -5.32 -14.01
N LEU A 12 12.56 -6.63 -13.83
CA LEU A 12 11.44 -7.36 -14.45
C LEU A 12 10.08 -6.98 -13.85
N SER A 13 9.99 -6.68 -12.55
CA SER A 13 8.72 -6.18 -11.97
C SER A 13 8.32 -4.84 -12.58
N PHE A 14 9.29 -4.01 -12.98
CA PHE A 14 9.05 -2.75 -13.69
C PHE A 14 8.92 -2.88 -15.23
N TYR A 15 9.58 -3.86 -15.87
CA TYR A 15 9.50 -4.08 -17.31
C TYR A 15 8.26 -4.87 -17.74
N ILE A 16 7.72 -5.77 -16.90
CA ILE A 16 6.44 -6.43 -17.17
C ILE A 16 5.28 -5.41 -17.13
N THR A 17 5.46 -4.27 -16.45
CA THR A 17 4.50 -3.16 -16.41
C THR A 17 4.48 -2.31 -17.69
N ALA A 18 5.49 -2.40 -18.57
CA ALA A 18 5.53 -1.63 -19.82
C ALA A 18 5.02 -2.41 -21.06
N ALA A 19 4.91 -3.74 -20.98
CA ALA A 19 4.66 -4.59 -22.15
C ALA A 19 3.22 -5.09 -22.31
N THR A 20 2.27 -4.70 -21.46
CA THR A 20 0.85 -5.12 -21.58
C THR A 20 -0.11 -4.02 -22.02
N ALA A 21 0.39 -2.84 -22.39
CA ALA A 21 -0.41 -1.74 -22.94
C ALA A 21 -0.35 -1.63 -24.49
N THR A 22 0.35 -2.51 -25.21
CA THR A 22 0.41 -2.48 -26.68
C THR A 22 0.56 -3.87 -27.30
N SER A 23 -0.55 -4.54 -27.57
CA SER A 23 -0.78 -5.23 -28.86
C SER A 23 -2.12 -5.97 -28.86
N SER A 24 -3.08 -5.45 -29.61
CA SER A 24 -4.17 -6.23 -30.19
C SER A 24 -3.79 -6.67 -31.60
N LEU A 25 -4.31 -7.85 -32.00
CA LEU A 25 -4.46 -8.42 -33.35
C LEU A 25 -3.35 -9.31 -33.96
N ASN A 26 -3.85 -10.49 -34.41
CA ASN A 26 -3.32 -11.48 -35.36
C ASN A 26 -2.15 -12.36 -34.84
N SER A 27 -2.11 -13.69 -35.03
CA SER A 27 -2.83 -14.60 -35.93
C SER A 27 -2.59 -16.07 -35.52
N TYR A 28 -3.49 -16.95 -36.00
CA TYR A 28 -3.40 -18.41 -36.18
C TYR A 28 -1.98 -19.05 -36.21
N THR A 29 -1.73 -20.15 -35.48
CA THR A 29 -1.75 -21.56 -35.97
C THR A 29 -1.19 -22.60 -34.97
N ARG A 30 -1.86 -23.77 -34.95
CA ARG A 30 -1.39 -25.18 -34.77
C ARG A 30 -0.51 -25.63 -33.59
N ALA A 31 -1.16 -26.41 -32.72
CA ALA A 31 -0.92 -27.81 -32.35
C ALA A 31 0.45 -28.51 -32.59
N SER A 32 0.97 -29.02 -31.46
CA SER A 32 1.39 -30.42 -31.19
C SER A 32 2.87 -30.86 -31.33
N THR A 33 3.32 -31.45 -30.21
CA THR A 33 4.23 -32.60 -30.04
C THR A 33 5.75 -32.41 -30.22
N GLN A 34 6.52 -32.48 -29.11
CA GLN A 34 7.56 -33.52 -28.95
C GLN A 34 8.21 -33.61 -27.55
N ARG A 35 8.14 -34.83 -27.00
CA ARG A 35 9.17 -35.63 -26.30
C ARG A 35 10.01 -35.04 -25.14
N ARG A 36 9.61 -35.51 -23.95
CA ARG A 36 10.40 -36.11 -22.85
C ARG A 36 11.87 -36.43 -23.15
N SER A 37 12.79 -35.86 -22.37
CA SER A 37 14.02 -36.54 -21.93
C SER A 37 14.23 -36.28 -20.44
N GLN A 38 14.44 -37.38 -19.71
CA GLN A 38 14.73 -37.41 -18.28
C GLN A 38 16.23 -37.28 -18.10
N HIS A 39 16.68 -36.33 -17.27
CA HIS A 39 17.99 -36.40 -16.64
C HIS A 39 17.85 -35.99 -15.17
N SER A 40 18.01 -36.99 -14.30
CA SER A 40 18.13 -36.86 -12.86
C SER A 40 19.53 -36.36 -12.48
N LEU A 41 19.60 -35.29 -11.69
CA LEU A 41 20.82 -34.86 -10.99
C LEU A 41 20.55 -34.80 -9.48
N PRO A 42 21.58 -35.02 -8.64
CA PRO A 42 21.40 -35.33 -7.22
C PRO A 42 21.08 -34.07 -6.41
N SER A 43 20.16 -34.23 -5.46
CA SER A 43 19.83 -33.21 -4.45
C SER A 43 20.89 -33.17 -3.35
N PRO A 44 21.31 -31.96 -2.95
CA PRO A 44 21.35 -31.67 -1.52
C PRO A 44 20.75 -30.28 -1.28
N PHE A 45 19.42 -30.18 -1.16
CA PHE A 45 18.80 -29.01 -0.55
C PHE A 45 18.76 -29.23 0.96
N LEU A 46 19.73 -28.65 1.65
CA LEU A 46 19.56 -28.31 3.06
C LEU A 46 18.43 -27.28 3.14
N ALA A 47 17.28 -27.73 3.62
CA ALA A 47 16.16 -26.87 3.96
C ALA A 47 16.59 -25.94 5.10
N PHE A 48 16.94 -24.70 4.78
CA PHE A 48 16.86 -23.61 5.75
C PHE A 48 15.39 -23.40 6.02
N ALA A 49 14.90 -23.93 7.14
CA ALA A 49 13.61 -23.55 7.68
C ALA A 49 13.66 -22.04 7.93
N ALA A 50 12.93 -21.27 7.11
CA ALA A 50 12.69 -19.87 7.37
C ALA A 50 12.07 -19.75 8.77
N SER A 51 12.75 -19.06 9.67
CA SER A 51 12.20 -18.79 11.00
C SER A 51 10.91 -17.97 10.83
N PRO A 52 9.90 -18.17 11.69
CA PRO A 52 8.71 -17.34 11.65
C PRO A 52 9.11 -15.86 11.78
N PRO A 53 8.43 -14.94 11.06
CA PRO A 53 8.77 -13.53 11.13
C PRO A 53 8.67 -13.03 12.57
N PRO A 54 9.52 -12.06 12.96
CA PRO A 54 9.51 -11.54 14.31
C PRO A 54 8.14 -10.90 14.63
N PRO A 55 7.71 -10.94 15.90
CA PRO A 55 6.50 -10.25 16.31
C PRO A 55 6.63 -8.74 16.05
N PRO A 56 5.49 -8.03 15.89
CA PRO A 56 5.52 -6.60 15.66
C PRO A 56 6.29 -5.87 16.79
N PRO A 57 7.12 -4.86 16.46
CA PRO A 57 7.82 -4.00 17.41
C PRO A 57 6.97 -3.49 18.59
N ALA A 58 7.59 -3.27 19.75
CA ALA A 58 6.91 -2.79 20.95
C ALA A 58 6.21 -1.42 20.77
N THR A 59 6.62 -0.62 19.80
CA THR A 59 6.02 0.68 19.43
C THR A 59 4.57 0.57 18.96
N TRP A 60 4.13 -0.61 18.50
CA TRP A 60 2.77 -0.80 17.97
C TRP A 60 1.69 -0.86 19.04
N ARG A 61 1.99 -1.32 20.27
CA ARG A 61 1.01 -1.34 21.37
C ARG A 61 0.70 0.08 21.87
N THR A 62 1.74 0.86 22.15
CA THR A 62 1.61 2.27 22.55
C THR A 62 0.88 3.10 21.50
N PHE A 63 0.97 2.69 20.24
CA PHE A 63 0.28 3.29 19.11
C PHE A 63 -1.21 2.90 19.01
N LEU A 64 -1.57 1.63 19.24
CA LEU A 64 -2.99 1.25 19.30
C LEU A 64 -3.72 2.07 20.37
N ASP A 65 -3.04 2.33 21.49
CA ASP A 65 -3.58 3.17 22.57
C ASP A 65 -3.65 4.67 22.19
N SER A 66 -2.86 5.13 21.22
CA SER A 66 -2.86 6.55 20.81
C SER A 66 -3.90 6.90 19.75
N ILE A 67 -4.30 5.95 18.89
CA ILE A 67 -5.33 6.18 17.87
C ILE A 67 -6.74 5.93 18.39
N LEU A 68 -6.88 5.14 19.46
CA LEU A 68 -8.18 4.83 20.02
C LEU A 68 -8.52 5.89 21.08
N PRO A 69 -9.47 6.81 20.85
CA PRO A 69 -9.99 7.61 21.94
C PRO A 69 -10.60 6.69 23.00
N SER A 70 -10.38 6.98 24.28
CA SER A 70 -11.10 6.30 25.36
C SER A 70 -12.60 6.51 25.15
N LEU A 71 -13.39 5.43 25.19
CA LEU A 71 -14.85 5.45 25.01
C LEU A 71 -15.57 6.43 25.97
N ASP A 72 -14.91 6.85 27.05
CA ASP A 72 -15.44 7.74 28.09
C ASP A 72 -15.55 9.23 27.68
N ASN A 73 -14.90 9.67 26.59
CA ASN A 73 -14.83 11.10 26.22
C ASN A 73 -15.93 11.58 25.25
N ILE A 74 -16.87 10.71 24.85
CA ILE A 74 -17.92 11.03 23.88
C ILE A 74 -19.27 11.28 24.60
N ILE A 75 -19.38 12.35 25.39
CA ILE A 75 -20.69 12.80 25.91
C ILE A 75 -20.87 14.31 25.73
N PRO A 76 -21.51 14.75 24.62
CA PRO A 76 -22.11 16.07 24.52
C PRO A 76 -23.61 16.04 24.86
N SER A 77 -24.05 17.00 25.67
CA SER A 77 -25.44 17.14 26.14
C SER A 77 -26.39 17.69 25.06
N ASN A 78 -26.96 16.84 24.19
CA ASN A 78 -28.23 17.13 23.48
C ASN A 78 -28.88 15.85 22.93
N LYS A 79 -30.17 15.59 23.22
CA LYS A 79 -30.64 14.19 23.41
C LYS A 79 -31.27 13.44 22.23
N ASN A 80 -31.60 14.04 21.09
CA ASN A 80 -32.42 13.34 20.07
C ASN A 80 -31.76 13.12 18.69
N ASN A 81 -30.85 13.99 18.23
CA ASN A 81 -30.07 13.74 17.00
C ASN A 81 -28.73 13.04 17.27
N ASN A 82 -28.31 12.97 18.54
CA ASN A 82 -26.99 12.45 18.91
C ASN A 82 -26.93 10.92 18.96
N ILE A 83 -28.05 10.20 19.13
CA ILE A 83 -27.98 8.75 19.42
C ILE A 83 -27.57 7.94 18.18
N GLU A 84 -28.11 8.26 17.00
CA GLU A 84 -27.74 7.60 15.74
C GLU A 84 -26.31 7.95 15.32
N ASP A 85 -25.90 9.21 15.50
CA ASP A 85 -24.56 9.68 15.18
C ASP A 85 -23.50 9.09 16.13
N ILE A 86 -23.81 8.97 17.43
CA ILE A 86 -22.95 8.29 18.41
C ILE A 86 -22.81 6.80 18.08
N SER A 87 -23.91 6.12 17.74
CA SER A 87 -23.90 4.70 17.37
C SER A 87 -23.06 4.45 16.10
N SER A 88 -23.24 5.29 15.08
CA SER A 88 -22.47 5.26 13.83
C SER A 88 -20.97 5.52 14.08
N SER A 89 -20.66 6.52 14.92
CA SER A 89 -19.28 6.81 15.32
C SER A 89 -18.63 5.66 16.11
N GLN A 90 -19.37 5.02 17.02
CA GLN A 90 -18.88 3.85 17.77
C GLN A 90 -18.61 2.66 16.86
N GLN A 91 -19.52 2.39 15.93
CA GLN A 91 -19.36 1.32 14.94
C GLN A 91 -18.14 1.56 14.05
N ARG A 92 -17.92 2.80 13.60
CA ARG A 92 -16.73 3.18 12.83
C ARG A 92 -15.44 2.94 13.62
N ILE A 93 -15.40 3.30 14.90
CA ILE A 93 -14.23 3.10 15.77
C ILE A 93 -13.91 1.60 15.92
N GLU A 94 -14.92 0.76 16.16
CA GLU A 94 -14.71 -0.68 16.30
C GLU A 94 -14.20 -1.31 15.01
N LEU A 95 -14.85 -1.02 13.88
CA LEU A 95 -14.44 -1.54 12.57
C LEU A 95 -13.04 -1.06 12.17
N LYS A 96 -12.68 0.20 12.47
CA LYS A 96 -11.32 0.73 12.29
C LYS A 96 -10.32 -0.08 13.11
N ARG A 97 -10.64 -0.37 14.38
CA ARG A 97 -9.77 -1.18 15.26
C ARG A 97 -9.58 -2.58 14.71
N GLU A 98 -10.65 -3.24 14.28
CA GLU A 98 -10.59 -4.56 13.66
C GLU A 98 -9.67 -4.55 12.42
N LEU A 99 -9.84 -3.57 11.53
CA LEU A 99 -9.01 -3.43 10.33
C LEU A 99 -7.54 -3.22 10.67
N VAL A 100 -7.22 -2.28 11.58
CA VAL A 100 -5.82 -2.01 11.98
C VAL A 100 -5.18 -3.25 12.60
N ASN A 101 -5.90 -3.96 13.47
CA ASN A 101 -5.40 -5.20 14.06
C ASN A 101 -5.13 -6.29 13.01
N ALA A 102 -6.00 -6.41 12.00
CA ALA A 102 -5.79 -7.32 10.88
C ALA A 102 -4.55 -6.92 10.05
N CYS A 103 -4.41 -5.64 9.70
CA CYS A 103 -3.24 -5.11 8.99
C CYS A 103 -1.93 -5.43 9.72
N LEU A 104 -1.86 -5.15 11.02
CA LEU A 104 -0.68 -5.43 11.84
C LEU A 104 -0.40 -6.93 11.95
N SER A 105 -1.45 -7.76 12.06
CA SER A 105 -1.30 -9.22 12.08
C SER A 105 -0.75 -9.76 10.76
N TYR A 106 -1.07 -9.12 9.63
CA TYR A 106 -0.65 -9.52 8.30
C TYR A 106 0.44 -8.63 7.71
N TYR A 107 1.21 -7.92 8.54
CA TYR A 107 2.24 -7.00 8.06
C TYR A 107 3.24 -7.70 7.13
N GLY A 108 3.43 -7.13 5.94
CA GLY A 108 4.27 -7.70 4.89
C GLY A 108 3.73 -9.00 4.29
N ARG A 109 2.47 -9.38 4.48
CA ARG A 109 1.91 -10.65 3.97
C ARG A 109 0.62 -10.41 3.22
N ASN A 110 0.54 -10.94 2.00
CA ASN A 110 -0.66 -10.86 1.16
C ASN A 110 -0.95 -12.19 0.46
N SER A 111 -1.86 -12.99 1.03
CA SER A 111 -2.46 -14.17 0.38
C SER A 111 -3.90 -13.86 -0.04
N PRO A 112 -4.51 -14.65 -0.96
CA PRO A 112 -5.91 -14.42 -1.35
C PRO A 112 -6.89 -14.41 -0.17
N SER A 113 -6.65 -15.23 0.85
CA SER A 113 -7.48 -15.26 2.06
C SER A 113 -7.28 -14.02 2.93
N ILE A 114 -6.04 -13.54 3.07
CA ILE A 114 -5.72 -12.30 3.80
C ILE A 114 -6.37 -11.11 3.10
N ARG A 115 -6.17 -11.01 1.77
CA ARG A 115 -6.75 -9.94 0.96
C ARG A 115 -8.27 -9.89 1.10
N SER A 116 -8.94 -11.04 0.97
CA SER A 116 -10.40 -11.11 1.12
C SER A 116 -10.89 -10.68 2.51
N GLN A 117 -10.14 -10.96 3.59
CA GLN A 117 -10.46 -10.47 4.93
C GLN A 117 -10.31 -8.95 5.06
N ILE A 118 -9.26 -8.38 4.46
CA ILE A 118 -9.02 -6.93 4.44
C ILE A 118 -10.11 -6.24 3.61
N GLU A 119 -10.39 -6.71 2.40
CA GLU A 119 -11.46 -6.19 1.54
C GLU A 119 -12.82 -6.23 2.25
N SER A 120 -13.17 -7.34 2.90
CA SER A 120 -14.41 -7.43 3.68
C SER A 120 -14.48 -6.43 4.84
N SER A 121 -13.33 -6.07 5.43
CA SER A 121 -13.27 -5.06 6.50
C SER A 121 -13.42 -3.65 5.93
N ILE A 122 -12.84 -3.37 4.76
CA ILE A 122 -13.01 -2.11 4.02
C ILE A 122 -14.47 -1.95 3.60
N ASP A 123 -15.11 -2.98 3.05
CA ASP A 123 -16.52 -2.93 2.62
C ASP A 123 -17.47 -2.55 3.77
N LYS A 124 -17.20 -3.04 4.99
CA LYS A 124 -17.97 -2.67 6.19
C LYS A 124 -17.74 -1.22 6.61
N LEU A 125 -16.57 -0.66 6.31
CA LEU A 125 -16.17 0.70 6.68
C LEU A 125 -16.60 1.76 5.66
N THR A 126 -16.69 1.41 4.38
CA THR A 126 -17.05 2.32 3.29
C THR A 126 -18.30 3.17 3.55
N PRO A 127 -19.43 2.62 4.08
CA PRO A 127 -20.62 3.41 4.40
C PRO A 127 -20.40 4.52 5.44
N TYR A 128 -19.32 4.43 6.22
CA TYR A 128 -18.96 5.38 7.28
C TYR A 128 -17.87 6.37 6.85
N ASN A 129 -17.50 6.41 5.56
CA ASN A 129 -16.48 7.34 5.05
C ASN A 129 -16.96 8.80 5.16
N PRO A 130 -16.34 9.66 6.00
CA PRO A 130 -16.70 11.06 6.11
C PRO A 130 -16.22 11.94 4.95
N THR A 131 -15.31 11.44 4.10
CA THR A 131 -14.59 12.28 3.11
C THR A 131 -14.99 11.95 1.69
N LEU A 132 -15.96 12.70 1.16
CA LEU A 132 -16.53 12.49 -0.19
C LEU A 132 -15.67 13.02 -1.35
N ASN A 133 -14.58 13.74 -1.09
CA ASN A 133 -13.67 14.27 -2.11
C ASN A 133 -12.21 14.17 -1.65
N SER A 134 -11.75 12.94 -1.51
CA SER A 134 -10.47 12.64 -0.88
C SER A 134 -9.26 13.23 -1.60
N ALA A 135 -9.29 13.37 -2.93
CA ALA A 135 -8.21 13.96 -3.73
C ALA A 135 -7.96 15.45 -3.45
N THR A 136 -8.97 16.21 -3.01
CA THR A 136 -8.85 17.63 -2.66
C THR A 136 -8.78 17.86 -1.15
N SER A 137 -8.84 16.78 -0.36
CA SER A 137 -8.79 16.85 1.09
C SER A 137 -7.40 17.30 1.57
N PRO A 138 -7.32 18.23 2.55
CA PRO A 138 -6.05 18.60 3.17
C PRO A 138 -5.39 17.41 3.89
N LEU A 139 -6.16 16.37 4.24
CA LEU A 139 -5.63 15.15 4.86
C LEU A 139 -4.61 14.44 3.95
N LEU A 140 -4.72 14.60 2.63
CA LEU A 140 -3.79 13.98 1.66
C LEU A 140 -2.33 14.38 1.91
N GLN A 141 -2.10 15.64 2.27
CA GLN A 141 -0.78 16.27 2.38
C GLN A 141 -0.09 15.92 3.71
N ARG A 142 0.31 14.66 3.85
CA ARG A 142 0.94 14.13 5.07
C ARG A 142 2.01 13.09 4.76
N LYS A 143 2.74 12.74 5.82
CA LYS A 143 3.59 11.56 5.86
C LYS A 143 2.77 10.37 6.36
N TRP A 144 2.80 9.29 5.60
CA TRP A 144 1.99 8.11 5.78
C TRP A 144 2.89 6.88 5.94
N VAL A 145 2.67 6.11 7.00
CA VAL A 145 3.36 4.84 7.24
C VAL A 145 2.44 3.69 6.86
N VAL A 146 2.91 2.80 6.00
CA VAL A 146 2.11 1.65 5.54
C VAL A 146 1.89 0.67 6.68
N LEU A 147 0.63 0.31 6.92
CA LEU A 147 0.20 -0.75 7.83
C LEU A 147 -0.04 -2.08 7.11
N TRP A 148 -0.50 -2.03 5.86
CA TRP A 148 -0.68 -3.22 5.02
C TRP A 148 -0.78 -2.81 3.56
N THR A 149 -0.32 -3.66 2.64
CA THR A 149 -0.48 -3.44 1.20
C THR A 149 -0.65 -4.77 0.47
N SER A 150 -1.38 -4.76 -0.65
CA SER A 150 -1.40 -5.89 -1.56
C SER A 150 -0.23 -5.92 -2.55
N GLU A 151 0.52 -4.82 -2.67
CA GLU A 151 1.60 -4.66 -3.64
C GLU A 151 2.74 -5.64 -3.37
N LYS A 152 3.05 -6.48 -4.36
CA LYS A 152 4.04 -7.55 -4.22
C LYS A 152 5.45 -6.99 -4.06
N GLU A 153 5.76 -5.91 -4.75
CA GLU A 153 7.06 -5.26 -4.74
C GLU A 153 7.39 -4.69 -3.35
N ILE A 154 6.41 -4.05 -2.70
CA ILE A 154 6.58 -3.52 -1.34
C ILE A 154 6.67 -4.67 -0.35
N ASN A 155 5.75 -5.64 -0.44
CA ASN A 155 5.76 -6.80 0.45
C ASN A 155 7.08 -7.58 0.36
N PHE A 156 7.72 -7.66 -0.81
CA PHE A 156 9.03 -8.29 -0.95
C PHE A 156 10.08 -7.69 0.01
N PHE A 157 10.13 -6.37 0.20
CA PHE A 157 11.09 -5.75 1.14
C PHE A 157 10.78 -6.10 2.60
N LEU A 158 9.49 -6.20 2.95
CA LEU A 158 9.03 -6.53 4.29
C LEU A 158 9.23 -8.02 4.62
N GLU A 159 8.81 -8.91 3.71
CA GLU A 159 8.92 -10.37 3.86
C GLU A 159 10.37 -10.84 4.04
N ASN A 160 11.31 -10.16 3.35
CA ASN A 160 12.72 -10.50 3.42
C ASN A 160 13.47 -9.76 4.54
N GLY A 161 12.76 -8.98 5.37
CA GLY A 161 13.37 -8.20 6.45
C GLY A 161 14.39 -7.16 5.97
N ILE A 162 14.30 -6.75 4.69
CA ILE A 162 15.16 -5.71 4.11
C ILE A 162 14.74 -4.34 4.64
N SER A 163 13.44 -4.17 4.93
CA SER A 163 12.87 -2.98 5.53
C SER A 163 11.94 -3.36 6.69
N SER A 164 11.81 -2.46 7.66
CA SER A 164 10.83 -2.56 8.74
C SER A 164 9.63 -1.64 8.56
N ASP A 165 9.77 -0.62 7.71
CA ASP A 165 8.82 0.48 7.58
C ASP A 165 8.77 0.94 6.13
N ILE A 166 7.59 1.25 5.63
CA ILE A 166 7.40 1.84 4.30
C ILE A 166 6.70 3.17 4.50
N ILE A 167 7.25 4.20 3.88
CA ILE A 167 6.81 5.58 4.07
C ILE A 167 6.36 6.13 2.73
N GLN A 168 5.20 6.76 2.72
CA GLN A 168 4.74 7.58 1.61
C GLN A 168 4.49 9.00 2.11
N THR A 169 5.15 9.98 1.50
CA THR A 169 4.94 11.39 1.80
C THR A 169 4.24 12.05 0.62
N LEU A 170 3.14 12.73 0.88
CA LEU A 170 2.56 13.67 -0.07
C LEU A 170 2.70 15.07 0.50
N SER A 171 3.27 15.97 -0.29
CA SER A 171 3.65 17.30 0.18
C SER A 171 3.57 18.33 -0.94
N ASP A 172 3.61 19.60 -0.54
CA ASP A 172 3.62 20.76 -1.44
C ASP A 172 2.49 20.77 -2.48
N GLY A 173 1.37 20.09 -2.19
CA GLY A 173 0.18 20.01 -3.05
C GLY A 173 0.33 19.09 -4.26
N GLU A 174 1.54 18.80 -4.70
CA GLU A 174 1.81 18.08 -5.94
C GLU A 174 2.91 17.02 -5.86
N ILE A 175 3.63 16.87 -4.74
CA ILE A 175 4.75 15.93 -4.62
C ILE A 175 4.28 14.61 -4.01
N LEU A 176 4.71 13.50 -4.58
CA LEU A 176 4.57 12.15 -4.02
C LEU A 176 5.94 11.49 -3.88
N GLU A 177 6.27 11.05 -2.68
CA GLU A 177 7.50 10.32 -2.39
C GLU A 177 7.18 8.98 -1.73
N ASN A 178 7.60 7.89 -2.35
CA ASN A 178 7.62 6.56 -1.75
C ASN A 178 9.04 6.25 -1.30
N TYR A 179 9.22 5.90 -0.04
CA TYR A 179 10.52 5.59 0.53
C TYR A 179 10.49 4.31 1.35
N ILE A 180 11.41 3.41 1.00
CA ILE A 180 11.65 2.13 1.67
C ILE A 180 13.03 2.20 2.31
N PRO A 181 13.14 2.62 3.59
CA PRO A 181 14.40 2.57 4.33
C PRO A 181 14.86 1.13 4.48
N PHE A 182 16.16 0.88 4.29
CA PHE A 182 16.72 -0.42 4.60
C PHE A 182 17.05 -0.54 6.08
N VAL A 183 16.81 -1.72 6.65
CA VAL A 183 17.28 -2.04 8.00
C VAL A 183 18.79 -1.86 8.05
N LYS A 184 19.28 -1.26 9.14
CA LYS A 184 20.71 -0.96 9.28
C LYS A 184 21.51 -2.24 9.42
N ILE A 185 22.11 -2.72 8.33
CA ILE A 185 23.10 -3.80 8.38
C ILE A 185 24.49 -3.17 8.30
N GLY A 186 25.27 -3.25 9.38
CA GLY A 186 26.65 -2.79 9.40
C GLY A 186 26.87 -1.27 9.36
N GLY A 187 25.92 -0.48 9.86
CA GLY A 187 26.09 0.96 10.10
C GLY A 187 25.78 1.91 8.92
N GLY A 188 25.27 1.41 7.80
CA GLY A 188 24.83 2.23 6.67
C GLY A 188 23.36 2.66 6.75
N ASN A 189 23.06 3.87 6.27
CA ASN A 189 21.69 4.32 5.95
C ASN A 189 21.51 4.18 4.43
N GLY A 190 20.67 3.24 4.00
CA GLY A 190 20.30 3.03 2.60
C GLY A 190 18.79 2.94 2.45
N GLY A 191 18.32 2.88 1.21
CA GLY A 191 16.90 2.73 0.93
C GLY A 191 16.58 2.80 -0.55
N PHE A 192 15.34 2.50 -0.88
CA PHE A 192 14.79 2.65 -2.22
C PHE A 192 13.76 3.78 -2.20
N GLY A 193 13.95 4.78 -3.07
CA GLY A 193 13.09 5.96 -3.15
C GLY A 193 12.54 6.15 -4.55
N VAL A 194 11.25 6.48 -4.63
CA VAL A 194 10.59 6.89 -5.88
C VAL A 194 9.87 8.20 -5.63
N THR A 195 10.16 9.21 -6.44
CA THR A 195 9.55 10.54 -6.36
C THR A 195 8.78 10.82 -7.63
N GLY A 196 7.61 11.41 -7.50
CA GLY A 196 6.73 11.77 -8.59
C GLY A 196 5.87 12.98 -8.26
N ARG A 197 4.91 13.21 -9.15
CA ARG A 197 3.89 14.24 -8.98
C ARG A 197 2.50 13.65 -8.85
N ILE A 198 1.61 14.36 -8.18
CA ILE A 198 0.19 14.09 -8.12
C ILE A 198 -0.62 15.23 -8.74
N SER A 199 -1.81 14.90 -9.23
CA SER A 199 -2.80 15.89 -9.64
C SER A 199 -4.20 15.34 -9.40
N VAL A 200 -5.18 16.24 -9.36
CA VAL A 200 -6.59 15.88 -9.30
C VAL A 200 -7.03 15.35 -10.67
N ASP A 201 -7.86 14.30 -10.68
CA ASP A 201 -8.48 13.78 -11.90
C ASP A 201 -9.87 14.38 -12.12
N ASP A 202 -9.89 15.59 -12.69
CA ASP A 202 -11.12 16.36 -12.94
C ASP A 202 -12.11 15.63 -13.88
N GLU A 203 -11.66 14.65 -14.67
CA GLU A 203 -12.50 13.86 -15.57
C GLU A 203 -13.39 12.86 -14.84
N THR A 204 -13.07 12.53 -13.59
CA THR A 204 -13.81 11.57 -12.76
C THR A 204 -14.85 12.22 -11.87
N MET A 205 -14.95 13.55 -11.89
CA MET A 205 -15.93 14.28 -11.10
C MET A 205 -17.35 13.93 -11.55
N THR A 206 -18.03 13.11 -10.75
CA THR A 206 -19.47 12.90 -10.86
C THR A 206 -20.18 13.73 -9.80
N GLU A 207 -20.99 14.69 -10.24
CA GLU A 207 -21.98 15.36 -9.41
C GLU A 207 -23.16 14.39 -9.21
N ASP A 208 -23.54 14.10 -7.97
CA ASP A 208 -24.82 13.44 -7.71
C ASP A 208 -26.00 14.45 -7.86
N GLU A 209 -27.23 13.94 -7.84
CA GLU A 209 -28.46 14.76 -8.00
C GLU A 209 -28.61 15.84 -6.90
N GLU A 210 -27.81 15.77 -5.83
CA GLU A 210 -27.77 16.68 -4.69
C GLU A 210 -26.56 17.64 -4.72
N GLY A 211 -25.74 17.58 -5.78
CA GLY A 211 -24.57 18.44 -5.97
C GLY A 211 -23.35 18.06 -5.11
N LYS A 212 -23.34 16.88 -4.48
CA LYS A 212 -22.16 16.32 -3.82
C LYS A 212 -21.33 15.56 -4.87
N SER A 213 -20.12 16.04 -5.10
CA SER A 213 -19.15 15.31 -5.93
C SER A 213 -18.70 14.06 -5.18
N SER A 214 -18.78 12.89 -5.84
CA SER A 214 -18.73 11.59 -5.15
C SER A 214 -17.51 10.72 -5.43
N LEU A 215 -16.66 11.00 -6.43
CA LEU A 215 -15.40 10.28 -6.62
C LEU A 215 -14.40 11.13 -7.41
N ILE A 216 -13.52 11.83 -6.70
CA ILE A 216 -12.36 12.49 -7.33
C ILE A 216 -11.13 11.63 -7.07
N ARG A 217 -10.51 11.11 -8.13
CA ARG A 217 -9.27 10.34 -8.03
C ARG A 217 -8.04 11.25 -8.01
N THR A 218 -6.96 10.76 -7.44
CA THR A 218 -5.64 11.39 -7.54
C THR A 218 -4.82 10.67 -8.60
N LYS A 219 -4.47 11.38 -9.68
CA LYS A 219 -3.49 10.92 -10.68
C LYS A 219 -2.09 11.05 -10.10
N PHE A 220 -1.20 10.14 -10.46
CA PHE A 220 0.23 10.24 -10.12
C PHE A 220 1.11 9.85 -11.31
N LYS A 221 2.32 10.40 -11.32
CA LYS A 221 3.37 10.05 -12.28
C LYS A 221 4.74 10.10 -11.61
N PHE A 222 5.47 9.00 -11.64
CA PHE A 222 6.83 8.98 -11.12
C PHE A 222 7.80 9.66 -12.09
N GLU A 223 8.73 10.43 -11.53
CA GLU A 223 9.73 11.22 -12.25
C GLU A 223 11.16 10.78 -11.93
N LYS A 224 11.37 10.20 -10.74
CA LYS A 224 12.69 9.74 -10.29
C LYS A 224 12.57 8.46 -9.48
N ALA A 225 13.53 7.55 -9.67
CA ALA A 225 13.68 6.38 -8.82
C ALA A 225 15.17 6.19 -8.50
N ASN A 226 15.50 5.89 -7.24
CA ASN A 226 16.87 5.70 -6.79
C ASN A 226 17.00 4.59 -5.75
N LEU A 227 18.11 3.87 -5.81
CA LEU A 227 18.55 2.90 -4.81
C LEU A 227 19.81 3.43 -4.15
N ASN A 228 19.68 3.84 -2.90
CA ASN A 228 20.79 4.27 -2.07
C ASN A 228 21.35 3.06 -1.30
N LEU A 229 22.60 2.70 -1.59
CA LEU A 229 23.32 1.60 -0.93
C LEU A 229 24.28 2.13 0.15
N GLY A 230 24.01 3.30 0.72
CA GLY A 230 24.86 3.95 1.72
C GLY A 230 26.26 4.22 1.18
N ARG A 231 27.29 3.61 1.78
CA ARG A 231 28.69 3.81 1.40
C ARG A 231 29.04 3.39 -0.03
N TRP A 232 28.20 2.58 -0.67
CA TRP A 232 28.42 2.11 -2.05
C TRP A 232 27.79 3.05 -3.09
N GLY A 233 27.20 4.16 -2.64
CA GLY A 233 26.63 5.18 -3.51
C GLY A 233 25.16 4.96 -3.85
N THR A 234 24.67 5.80 -4.76
CA THR A 234 23.28 5.83 -5.23
C THR A 234 23.21 5.46 -6.70
N TYR A 235 22.31 4.54 -7.03
CA TYR A 235 22.01 4.17 -8.41
C TYR A 235 20.64 4.74 -8.79
N ASN A 236 20.57 5.47 -9.91
CA ASN A 236 19.33 6.03 -10.43
C ASN A 236 18.73 5.09 -11.48
N PHE A 237 17.43 4.87 -11.39
CA PHE A 237 16.66 4.13 -12.40
C PHE A 237 15.88 5.10 -13.27
N PRO A 238 15.59 4.75 -14.53
CA PRO A 238 14.56 5.45 -15.27
C PRO A 238 13.25 5.40 -14.47
N PRO A 239 12.51 6.51 -14.37
CA PRO A 239 11.23 6.50 -13.69
C PRO A 239 10.24 5.62 -14.47
N VAL A 240 9.44 4.87 -13.73
CA VAL A 240 8.47 3.93 -14.28
C VAL A 240 7.23 3.96 -13.41
N GLY A 241 6.08 4.17 -14.02
CA GLY A 241 4.78 4.13 -13.36
C GLY A 241 4.07 5.47 -13.37
N GLU A 242 2.87 5.44 -13.90
CA GLU A 242 1.84 6.46 -13.76
C GLU A 242 0.51 5.74 -13.57
N GLY A 243 -0.46 6.43 -12.98
CA GLY A 243 -1.75 5.83 -12.69
C GLY A 243 -2.61 6.75 -11.87
N TRP A 244 -3.58 6.17 -11.19
CA TRP A 244 -4.45 6.88 -10.27
C TRP A 244 -4.65 6.03 -9.02
N PHE A 245 -5.00 6.70 -7.92
CA PHE A 245 -5.55 6.06 -6.73
C PHE A 245 -6.78 6.81 -6.26
N ASP A 246 -7.72 6.05 -5.73
CA ASP A 246 -8.86 6.54 -4.97
C ASP A 246 -8.55 6.36 -3.49
N THR A 247 -9.01 7.28 -2.66
CA THR A 247 -8.67 7.33 -1.23
C THR A 247 -9.93 7.39 -0.37
N ILE A 248 -9.93 6.59 0.69
CA ILE A 248 -10.89 6.69 1.80
C ILE A 248 -10.12 7.18 3.02
N TYR A 249 -10.59 8.28 3.62
CA TYR A 249 -10.13 8.74 4.93
C TYR A 249 -11.23 8.45 5.94
N LEU A 250 -10.99 7.51 6.85
CA LEU A 250 -11.97 7.22 7.91
C LEU A 250 -11.98 8.29 8.99
N ASP A 251 -10.83 8.91 9.22
CA ASP A 251 -10.57 10.01 10.12
C ASP A 251 -9.21 10.63 9.77
N GLU A 252 -8.61 11.37 10.70
CA GLU A 252 -7.32 12.01 10.49
C GLU A 252 -6.14 11.03 10.51
N ASP A 253 -6.30 9.80 11.00
CA ASP A 253 -5.17 8.90 11.24
C ASP A 253 -5.08 7.77 10.23
N LEU A 254 -6.19 7.33 9.63
CA LEU A 254 -6.20 6.19 8.72
C LEU A 254 -6.57 6.58 7.28
N ARG A 255 -5.72 6.16 6.35
CA ARG A 255 -5.94 6.29 4.92
C ARG A 255 -5.94 4.93 4.25
N ILE A 256 -6.90 4.70 3.36
CA ILE A 256 -7.03 3.48 2.56
C ILE A 256 -7.05 3.91 1.10
N ASP A 257 -6.07 3.48 0.32
CA ASP A 257 -6.00 3.77 -1.11
C ASP A 257 -6.28 2.51 -1.92
N THR A 258 -7.02 2.66 -3.00
CA THR A 258 -7.13 1.64 -4.06
C THR A 258 -6.63 2.24 -5.37
N ASN A 259 -5.60 1.64 -5.96
CA ASN A 259 -5.01 2.16 -7.19
C ASN A 259 -5.63 1.56 -8.47
N SER A 260 -5.22 2.09 -9.62
CA SER A 260 -5.66 1.65 -10.96
C SER A 260 -5.38 0.17 -11.29
N ARG A 261 -4.52 -0.50 -10.53
CA ARG A 261 -4.21 -1.94 -10.64
C ARG A 261 -5.00 -2.80 -9.66
N ASN A 262 -5.95 -2.20 -8.94
CA ASN A 262 -6.70 -2.82 -7.85
C ASN A 262 -5.81 -3.25 -6.67
N ASP A 263 -4.63 -2.64 -6.53
CA ASP A 263 -3.84 -2.82 -5.32
C ASP A 263 -4.35 -1.88 -4.22
N ILE A 264 -4.33 -2.39 -2.99
CA ILE A 264 -4.80 -1.69 -1.79
C ILE A 264 -3.58 -1.30 -0.97
N LEU A 265 -3.56 -0.06 -0.49
CA LEU A 265 -2.56 0.47 0.43
C LEU A 265 -3.27 1.04 1.65
N ILE A 266 -2.98 0.52 2.84
CA ILE A 266 -3.55 1.01 4.09
C ILE A 266 -2.43 1.65 4.89
N CYS A 267 -2.63 2.91 5.26
CA CYS A 267 -1.64 3.75 5.90
C CYS A 267 -2.16 4.38 7.17
N ARG A 268 -1.23 4.67 8.07
CA ARG A 268 -1.44 5.58 9.21
C ARG A 268 -0.72 6.90 8.99
N ALA A 269 -1.23 7.99 9.55
CA ALA A 269 -0.46 9.22 9.67
C ALA A 269 0.75 9.03 10.63
N GLU A 270 1.85 9.72 10.35
CA GLU A 270 3.02 9.84 11.25
C GLU A 270 2.98 11.13 12.08
#